data_AF-A0A3R7KKS8-F1
#
_entry.id   AF-A0A3R7KKS8-F1
#
_cell.length_a   1.000
_cell.length_b   1.000
_cell.length_c   1.000
_cell.angle_alpha   90.00
_cell.angle_beta   90.00
_cell.angle_gamma   90.00
#
_symmetry.space_group_name_H-M   'P 1'
#
loop_
_entity.id
_entity.type
_entity.pdbx_description
1 polymer ?
#
loop_
_entity_poly.entity_id
_entity_poly.type
_entity_poly.pdbx_seq_one_letter_code
_entity_poly.pdbx_strand_id
1 'polypeptide(L)'
;MEEVYFRLHVQLVQWFQRLLSSKWLKLVALKFKILHTILFLFFVITALVAFVLMETQKRMITFTALFQNRRQLQIPFSNLVMTYFAQSLMFVPVLVGMLFFLFELYKDQLLAFGVMTVMWVGESFSVVSVRSRLSQAYFPPLFFCLFTFFHLYLFSFPFGFAYVALGALSILLLQLMLFFWNCFEIPALNRGEISRVCPREPLFISL
;
A
#
# COMPACT_ATOMS: atom_id res chain seq x y z
N MET A 1 -34.32 27.15 50.14
CA MET A 1 -32.88 27.19 49.82
C MET A 1 -32.41 25.89 49.17
N GLU A 2 -32.81 24.72 49.69
CA GLU A 2 -32.40 23.41 49.16
C GLU A 2 -32.90 23.09 47.74
N GLU A 3 -34.14 23.47 47.37
CA GLU A 3 -34.66 23.24 46.01
C GLU A 3 -33.89 23.99 44.91
N VAL A 4 -33.38 25.18 45.23
CA VAL A 4 -32.58 25.98 44.29
C VAL A 4 -31.23 25.32 44.07
N TYR A 5 -30.64 24.78 45.14
CA TYR A 5 -29.38 24.04 45.07
C TYR A 5 -29.54 22.74 44.27
N PHE A 6 -30.64 22.00 44.51
CA PHE A 6 -30.94 20.77 43.79
C PHE A 6 -31.14 21.00 42.28
N ARG A 7 -31.88 22.05 41.90
CA ARG A 7 -32.05 22.42 40.47
C ARG A 7 -30.74 22.84 39.81
N LEU A 8 -29.90 23.62 40.51
CA LEU A 8 -28.59 23.99 39.99
C LEU A 8 -27.70 22.77 39.76
N HIS A 9 -27.72 21.80 40.68
CA HIS A 9 -26.91 20.59 40.58
C HIS A 9 -27.33 19.71 39.40
N VAL A 10 -28.63 19.53 39.18
CA VAL A 10 -29.16 18.76 38.04
C VAL A 10 -28.85 19.46 36.71
N GLN A 11 -28.97 20.79 36.64
CA GLN A 11 -28.58 21.55 35.44
C GLN A 11 -27.08 21.47 35.16
N LEU A 12 -26.23 21.56 36.18
CA LEU A 12 -24.78 21.42 36.05
C LEU A 12 -24.39 20.04 35.52
N VAL A 13 -24.99 18.97 36.06
CA VAL A 13 -24.74 17.59 35.61
C VAL A 13 -25.18 17.40 34.15
N GLN A 14 -26.37 17.87 33.77
CA GLN A 14 -26.84 17.80 32.38
C GLN A 14 -25.97 18.61 31.42
N TRP A 15 -25.51 19.80 31.83
CA TRP A 15 -24.59 20.61 31.05
C TRP A 15 -23.25 19.90 30.86
N PHE A 16 -22.69 19.34 31.94
CA PHE A 16 -21.43 18.61 31.91
C PHE A 16 -21.52 17.37 31.02
N GLN A 17 -22.63 16.62 31.10
CA GLN A 17 -22.88 15.42 30.31
C GLN A 17 -23.09 15.71 28.82
N ARG A 18 -23.75 16.82 28.47
CA ARG A 18 -23.88 17.29 27.08
C ARG A 18 -22.56 17.78 26.51
N LEU A 19 -21.75 18.50 27.31
CA LEU A 19 -20.42 18.94 26.91
C LEU A 19 -19.46 17.77 26.72
N LEU A 20 -19.50 16.80 27.63
CA LEU A 20 -18.68 15.59 27.56
C LEU A 20 -19.06 14.74 26.34
N SER A 21 -20.36 14.53 26.10
CA SER A 21 -20.88 13.79 24.94
C SER A 21 -20.54 14.48 23.61
N SER A 22 -20.72 15.79 23.49
CA SER A 22 -20.38 16.54 22.26
C SER A 22 -18.87 16.49 21.95
N LYS A 23 -18.03 16.62 22.97
CA LYS A 23 -16.56 16.53 22.80
C LYS A 23 -16.12 15.10 22.48
N TRP A 24 -16.67 14.10 23.17
CA TRP A 24 -16.38 12.68 22.90
C TRP A 24 -16.83 12.25 21.51
N LEU A 25 -18.04 12.62 21.10
CA LEU A 25 -18.56 12.33 19.76
C LEU A 25 -17.69 12.96 18.67
N LYS A 26 -17.24 14.21 18.87
CA LYS A 26 -16.32 14.87 17.92
C LYS A 26 -14.96 14.16 17.85
N LEU A 27 -14.40 13.73 18.97
CA LEU A 27 -13.13 12.99 19.00
C LEU A 27 -13.26 11.62 18.33
N VAL A 28 -14.35 10.89 18.61
CA VAL A 28 -14.63 9.59 17.98
C VAL A 28 -14.87 9.76 16.48
N ALA A 29 -15.64 10.77 16.07
CA ALA A 29 -15.87 11.07 14.66
C ALA A 29 -14.59 11.46 13.92
N LEU A 30 -13.70 12.23 14.54
CA LEU A 30 -12.38 12.56 13.98
C LEU A 30 -11.50 11.31 13.84
N LYS A 31 -11.43 10.46 14.86
CA LYS A 31 -10.69 9.19 14.79
C LYS A 31 -11.24 8.26 13.72
N PHE A 32 -12.56 8.15 13.62
CA PHE A 32 -13.23 7.34 12.60
C PHE A 32 -12.95 7.88 11.20
N LYS A 33 -13.00 9.21 11.02
CA LYS A 33 -12.66 9.87 9.75
C LYS A 33 -11.22 9.57 9.34
N ILE A 34 -10.27 9.70 10.26
CA ILE A 34 -8.84 9.40 10.00
C ILE A 34 -8.67 7.93 9.61
N LEU A 35 -9.27 7.01 10.36
CA LEU A 35 -9.17 5.58 10.08
C LEU A 35 -9.79 5.24 8.72
N HIS A 36 -10.97 5.78 8.41
CA HIS A 36 -11.62 5.58 7.12
C HIS A 36 -10.76 6.12 5.96
N THR A 37 -10.16 7.30 6.13
CA THR A 37 -9.25 7.87 5.13
C THR A 37 -8.01 6.99 4.91
N ILE A 38 -7.39 6.48 5.99
CA ILE A 38 -6.23 5.57 5.89
C ILE A 38 -6.62 4.30 5.14
N LEU A 39 -7.75 3.68 5.51
CA LEU A 39 -8.21 2.43 4.89
C LEU A 39 -8.57 2.64 3.40
N PHE A 40 -9.25 3.74 3.08
CA PHE A 40 -9.57 4.09 1.71
C PHE A 40 -8.31 4.33 0.88
N LEU A 41 -7.39 5.15 1.40
CA LEU A 41 -6.11 5.42 0.74
C LEU A 41 -5.34 4.13 0.48
N PHE A 42 -5.25 3.28 1.49
CA PHE A 42 -4.57 2.00 1.43
C PHE A 42 -5.18 1.09 0.35
N PHE A 43 -6.51 0.95 0.35
CA PHE A 43 -7.22 0.17 -0.65
C PHE A 43 -6.95 0.69 -2.07
N VAL A 44 -7.09 2.00 -2.27
CA VAL A 44 -6.95 2.67 -3.55
C VAL A 44 -5.51 2.56 -4.08
N ILE A 45 -4.51 2.85 -3.25
CA ILE A 45 -3.10 2.75 -3.61
C ILE A 45 -2.72 1.29 -3.91
N THR A 46 -3.08 0.35 -3.04
CA THR A 46 -2.71 -1.07 -3.21
C THR A 46 -3.39 -1.66 -4.44
N ALA A 47 -4.68 -1.39 -4.65
CA ALA A 47 -5.42 -1.86 -5.82
C ALA A 47 -4.82 -1.30 -7.12
N LEU A 48 -4.42 -0.02 -7.13
CA LEU A 48 -3.75 0.57 -8.29
C LEU A 48 -2.43 -0.13 -8.58
N VAL A 49 -1.53 -0.21 -7.59
CA VAL A 49 -0.20 -0.78 -7.81
C VAL A 49 -0.31 -2.24 -8.23
N ALA A 50 -1.18 -3.02 -7.57
CA ALA A 50 -1.45 -4.40 -7.95
C ALA A 50 -2.02 -4.51 -9.37
N PHE A 51 -2.96 -3.65 -9.75
CA PHE A 51 -3.52 -3.62 -11.10
C PHE A 51 -2.44 -3.32 -12.15
N VAL A 52 -1.62 -2.28 -11.92
CA VAL A 52 -0.57 -1.90 -12.87
C VAL A 52 0.51 -3.00 -12.98
N LEU A 53 0.91 -3.60 -11.85
CA LEU A 53 1.87 -4.71 -11.86
C LEU A 53 1.30 -5.94 -12.58
N MET A 54 0.06 -6.33 -12.27
CA MET A 54 -0.58 -7.51 -12.87
C MET A 54 -0.75 -7.34 -14.39
N GLU A 55 -1.18 -6.16 -14.82
CA GLU A 55 -1.31 -5.84 -16.24
C GLU A 55 0.06 -5.81 -16.94
N THR A 56 1.08 -5.21 -16.32
CA THR A 56 2.46 -5.19 -16.85
C THR A 56 3.01 -6.60 -17.01
N GLN A 57 2.82 -7.46 -16.00
CA GLN A 57 3.24 -8.87 -16.04
C GLN A 57 2.51 -9.66 -17.12
N LYS A 58 1.18 -9.54 -17.21
CA LYS A 58 0.36 -10.21 -18.23
C LYS A 58 0.81 -9.82 -19.65
N ARG A 59 1.15 -8.54 -19.86
CA ARG A 59 1.65 -8.02 -21.13
C ARG A 59 3.05 -8.53 -21.44
N MET A 60 3.96 -8.52 -20.46
CA MET A 60 5.31 -9.03 -20.62
C MET A 60 5.33 -10.53 -20.97
N ILE A 61 4.48 -11.33 -20.31
CA ILE A 61 4.33 -12.77 -20.59
C ILE A 61 3.79 -12.97 -22.01
N THR A 62 2.70 -12.27 -22.38
CA THR A 62 2.12 -12.37 -23.72
C THR A 62 3.12 -11.94 -24.80
N PHE A 63 3.87 -10.87 -24.56
CA PHE A 63 4.94 -10.42 -25.45
C PHE A 63 6.03 -11.48 -25.60
N THR A 64 6.46 -12.09 -24.50
CA THR A 64 7.48 -13.16 -24.52
C THR A 64 6.99 -14.40 -25.25
N ALA A 65 5.74 -14.82 -25.02
CA ALA A 65 5.12 -15.94 -25.71
C ALA A 65 5.01 -15.67 -27.23
N LEU A 66 4.59 -14.47 -27.62
CA LEU A 66 4.57 -14.06 -29.02
C LEU A 66 5.98 -14.00 -29.61
N PHE A 67 6.98 -13.56 -28.85
CA PHE A 67 8.39 -13.57 -29.29
C PHE A 67 8.93 -14.99 -29.50
N GLN A 68 8.57 -15.94 -28.65
CA GLN A 68 8.93 -17.36 -28.83
C GLN A 68 8.23 -17.96 -30.06
N ASN A 69 6.94 -17.68 -30.26
CA ASN A 69 6.17 -18.13 -31.43
C ASN A 69 6.56 -17.41 -32.74
N ARG A 70 7.22 -16.25 -32.68
CA ARG A 70 7.74 -15.54 -33.86
C ARG A 70 8.81 -16.31 -34.61
N ARG A 71 9.53 -17.21 -33.92
CA ARG A 71 10.44 -18.16 -34.58
C ARG A 71 9.70 -19.06 -35.59
N GLN A 72 8.38 -19.19 -35.46
CA GLN A 72 7.50 -19.96 -36.35
C GLN A 72 6.59 -19.12 -37.27
N LEU A 73 6.25 -17.85 -36.97
CA LEU A 73 5.09 -17.17 -37.60
C LEU A 73 5.32 -15.87 -38.43
N GLN A 74 6.56 -15.40 -38.66
CA GLN A 74 6.86 -14.28 -39.61
C GLN A 74 5.93 -13.03 -39.59
N ILE A 75 5.40 -12.64 -38.44
CA ILE A 75 4.57 -11.42 -38.31
C ILE A 75 5.49 -10.17 -38.42
N PRO A 76 5.04 -8.95 -38.78
CA PRO A 76 5.83 -7.71 -38.69
C PRO A 76 6.03 -7.23 -37.24
N PHE A 77 7.26 -6.81 -36.89
CA PHE A 77 7.66 -6.45 -35.51
C PHE A 77 6.96 -5.18 -35.00
N SER A 78 6.87 -4.15 -35.84
CA SER A 78 6.36 -2.82 -35.52
C SER A 78 4.90 -2.80 -35.05
N ASN A 79 4.01 -3.55 -35.70
CA ASN A 79 2.59 -3.56 -35.37
C ASN A 79 2.33 -4.08 -33.96
N LEU A 80 3.00 -5.17 -33.54
CA LEU A 80 2.88 -5.68 -32.18
C LEU A 80 3.36 -4.65 -31.16
N VAL A 81 4.57 -4.11 -31.35
CA VAL A 81 5.15 -3.15 -30.40
C VAL A 81 4.23 -1.95 -30.23
N MET A 82 3.69 -1.42 -31.32
CA MET A 82 2.77 -0.29 -31.27
C MET A 82 1.43 -0.62 -30.61
N THR A 83 0.84 -1.81 -30.85
CA THR A 83 -0.39 -2.22 -30.17
C THR A 83 -0.17 -2.37 -28.66
N TYR A 84 0.92 -3.01 -28.24
CA TYR A 84 1.24 -3.18 -26.82
C TYR A 84 1.61 -1.86 -26.14
N PHE A 85 2.31 -0.97 -26.84
CA PHE A 85 2.65 0.37 -26.35
C PHE A 85 1.39 1.25 -26.23
N ALA A 86 0.53 1.28 -27.25
CA ALA A 86 -0.73 2.03 -27.22
C ALA A 86 -1.66 1.55 -26.11
N GLN A 87 -1.78 0.24 -25.91
CA GLN A 87 -2.55 -0.28 -24.77
C GLN A 87 -1.89 0.02 -23.42
N SER A 88 -0.56 0.17 -23.36
CA SER A 88 0.14 0.60 -22.14
C SER A 88 -0.06 2.08 -21.85
N LEU A 89 -0.33 2.89 -22.88
CA LEU A 89 -0.66 4.31 -22.74
C LEU A 89 -1.96 4.51 -21.95
N MET A 90 -2.90 3.56 -21.99
CA MET A 90 -4.16 3.62 -21.21
C MET A 90 -3.93 3.61 -19.69
N PHE A 91 -2.75 3.19 -19.22
CA PHE A 91 -2.40 3.25 -17.79
C PHE A 91 -1.92 4.63 -17.35
N VAL A 92 -1.41 5.45 -18.27
CA VAL A 92 -0.90 6.78 -17.94
C VAL A 92 -2.02 7.66 -17.37
N PRO A 93 -3.23 7.75 -17.97
CA PRO A 93 -4.35 8.47 -17.37
C PRO A 93 -4.77 7.93 -16.00
N VAL A 94 -4.76 6.61 -15.81
CA VAL A 94 -5.13 5.99 -14.52
C VAL A 94 -4.11 6.35 -13.45
N LEU A 95 -2.81 6.25 -13.76
CA LEU A 95 -1.72 6.65 -12.87
C LEU A 95 -1.79 8.16 -12.54
N VAL A 96 -2.00 9.00 -13.55
CA VAL A 96 -2.09 10.46 -13.40
C VAL A 96 -3.32 10.85 -12.58
N GLY A 97 -4.48 10.26 -12.83
CA GLY A 97 -5.70 10.53 -12.07
C GLY A 97 -5.56 10.15 -10.60
N MET A 98 -4.86 9.07 -10.31
CA MET A 98 -4.57 8.63 -8.95
C MET A 98 -3.53 9.50 -8.25
N LEU A 99 -2.49 9.93 -8.96
CA LEU A 99 -1.53 10.91 -8.45
C LEU A 99 -2.22 12.23 -8.11
N PHE A 100 -3.15 12.68 -8.96
CA PHE A 100 -3.95 13.87 -8.70
C PHE A 100 -4.81 13.72 -7.44
N PHE A 101 -5.47 12.56 -7.27
CA PHE A 101 -6.21 12.26 -6.05
C PHE A 101 -5.30 12.28 -4.80
N LEU A 102 -4.09 11.73 -4.93
CA LEU A 102 -3.09 11.74 -3.86
C LEU A 102 -2.62 13.17 -3.52
N PHE A 103 -2.37 14.01 -4.53
CA PHE A 103 -1.98 15.41 -4.32
C PHE A 103 -3.05 16.19 -3.57
N GLU A 104 -4.31 16.01 -3.94
CA GLU A 104 -5.43 16.63 -3.23
C GLU A 104 -5.49 16.19 -1.76
N LEU A 105 -5.20 14.92 -1.48
CA LEU A 105 -5.29 14.37 -0.13
C LEU A 105 -4.13 14.80 0.79
N TYR A 106 -2.88 14.71 0.30
CA TYR A 106 -1.70 15.03 1.10
C TYR A 106 -1.40 16.54 1.17
N LYS A 107 -2.03 17.35 0.31
CA LYS A 107 -1.77 18.79 0.09
C LYS A 107 -0.36 19.14 -0.40
N ASP A 108 0.62 18.28 -0.11
CA ASP A 108 2.01 18.37 -0.54
C ASP A 108 2.30 17.33 -1.63
N GLN A 109 2.70 17.80 -2.80
CA GLN A 109 2.96 16.98 -3.99
C GLN A 109 4.17 16.06 -3.81
N LEU A 110 5.23 16.55 -3.17
CA LEU A 110 6.48 15.77 -3.00
C LEU A 110 6.27 14.62 -2.03
N LEU A 111 5.53 14.88 -0.94
CA LEU A 111 5.18 13.87 0.03
C LEU A 111 4.34 12.76 -0.62
N ALA A 112 3.31 13.12 -1.38
CA ALA A 112 2.45 12.17 -2.07
C ALA A 112 3.23 11.32 -3.08
N PHE A 113 4.13 11.95 -3.85
CA PHE A 113 5.02 11.24 -4.78
C PHE A 113 5.95 10.27 -4.05
N GLY A 114 6.51 10.69 -2.91
CA GLY A 114 7.35 9.84 -2.06
C GLY A 114 6.60 8.62 -1.51
N VAL A 115 5.39 8.83 -0.98
CA VAL A 115 4.53 7.75 -0.47
C VAL A 115 4.17 6.76 -1.57
N MET A 116 3.79 7.27 -2.75
CA MET A 116 3.51 6.45 -3.93
C MET A 116 4.74 5.64 -4.35
N THR A 117 5.93 6.25 -4.38
CA THR A 117 7.19 5.59 -4.76
C THR A 117 7.54 4.47 -3.77
N VAL A 118 7.45 4.72 -2.47
CA VAL A 118 7.72 3.71 -1.42
C VAL A 118 6.75 2.54 -1.55
N MET A 119 5.46 2.82 -1.78
CA MET A 119 4.48 1.78 -2.01
C MET A 119 4.83 0.93 -3.25
N TRP A 120 5.18 1.59 -4.35
CA TRP A 120 5.55 0.93 -5.59
C TRP A 120 6.73 -0.02 -5.42
N VAL A 121 7.78 0.43 -4.73
CA VAL A 121 8.95 -0.41 -4.42
C VAL A 121 8.54 -1.57 -3.50
N GLY A 122 7.71 -1.31 -2.50
CA GLY A 122 7.13 -2.30 -1.59
C GLY A 122 6.42 -3.45 -2.30
N GLU A 123 5.44 -3.12 -3.12
CA GLU A 123 4.64 -4.08 -3.88
C GLU A 123 5.47 -4.79 -4.94
N SER A 124 6.35 -4.06 -5.64
CA SER A 124 7.24 -4.67 -6.64
C SER A 124 8.14 -5.72 -5.99
N PHE A 125 8.69 -5.42 -4.80
CA PHE A 125 9.46 -6.38 -4.03
C PHE A 125 8.61 -7.57 -3.58
N SER A 126 7.40 -7.33 -3.08
CA SER A 126 6.44 -8.39 -2.71
C SER A 126 6.18 -9.35 -3.87
N VAL A 127 5.93 -8.82 -5.07
CA VAL A 127 5.59 -9.65 -6.23
C VAL A 127 6.80 -10.43 -6.77
N VAL A 128 7.99 -9.83 -6.76
CA VAL A 128 9.20 -10.38 -7.40
C VAL A 128 9.99 -11.29 -6.46
N SER A 129 10.21 -10.82 -5.23
CA SER A 129 11.19 -11.37 -4.30
C SER A 129 10.59 -12.28 -3.24
N VAL A 130 9.31 -12.10 -2.87
CA VAL A 130 8.68 -12.91 -1.83
C VAL A 130 8.17 -14.23 -2.42
N ARG A 131 8.95 -15.31 -2.25
CA ARG A 131 8.66 -16.62 -2.85
C ARG A 131 8.62 -17.74 -1.83
N SER A 132 9.33 -17.59 -0.70
CA SER A 132 9.26 -18.51 0.43
C SER A 132 7.94 -18.41 1.20
N ARG A 133 7.49 -19.52 1.79
CA ARG A 133 6.21 -19.61 2.53
C ARG A 133 6.14 -18.63 3.71
N LEU A 134 7.23 -18.52 4.47
CA LEU A 134 7.31 -17.61 5.62
C LEU A 134 7.27 -16.15 5.16
N SER A 135 7.99 -15.80 4.09
CA SER A 135 7.96 -14.44 3.58
C SER A 135 6.58 -14.08 3.02
N GLN A 136 5.89 -14.99 2.32
CA GLN A 136 4.53 -14.74 1.81
C GLN A 136 3.51 -14.47 2.92
N ALA A 137 3.62 -15.17 4.05
CA ALA A 137 2.71 -15.01 5.18
C ALA A 137 2.97 -13.73 5.99
N TYR A 138 4.25 -13.39 6.23
CA TYR A 138 4.61 -12.33 7.17
C TYR A 138 4.99 -10.99 6.52
N PHE A 139 5.53 -10.98 5.29
CA PHE A 139 6.02 -9.74 4.68
C PHE A 139 4.88 -8.73 4.39
N PRO A 140 3.78 -9.08 3.69
CA PRO A 140 2.75 -8.10 3.37
C PRO A 140 2.09 -7.47 4.62
N PRO A 141 1.70 -8.24 5.66
CA PRO A 141 1.14 -7.66 6.88
C PRO A 141 2.11 -6.71 7.60
N LEU A 142 3.41 -7.04 7.67
CA LEU A 142 4.42 -6.20 8.32
C LEU A 142 4.65 -4.91 7.54
N PHE A 143 4.76 -4.98 6.22
CA PHE A 143 4.88 -3.82 5.35
C PHE A 143 3.70 -2.86 5.56
N PHE A 144 2.49 -3.38 5.55
CA PHE A 144 1.27 -2.60 5.73
C PHE A 144 1.12 -2.05 7.15
N CYS A 145 1.57 -2.77 8.17
CA CYS A 145 1.60 -2.29 9.54
C CYS A 145 2.52 -1.06 9.68
N LEU A 146 3.75 -1.12 9.18
CA LEU A 146 4.70 0.00 9.19
C LEU A 146 4.16 1.20 8.40
N PHE A 147 3.59 0.94 7.22
CA PHE A 147 2.96 1.98 6.40
C PHE A 147 1.78 2.64 7.13
N THR A 148 0.97 1.86 7.85
CA THR A 148 -0.15 2.37 8.66
C THR A 148 0.33 3.27 9.79
N PHE A 149 1.40 2.92 10.49
CA PHE A 149 1.97 3.77 11.54
C PHE A 149 2.42 5.13 11.01
N PHE A 150 3.04 5.17 9.83
CA PHE A 150 3.40 6.43 9.19
C PHE A 150 2.17 7.29 8.86
N HIS A 151 1.10 6.70 8.32
CA HIS A 151 -0.12 7.44 8.02
C HIS A 151 -0.83 7.93 9.28
N LEU A 152 -0.84 7.14 10.35
CA LEU A 152 -1.35 7.56 11.65
C LEU A 152 -0.57 8.76 12.19
N TYR A 153 0.76 8.77 12.07
CA TYR A 153 1.59 9.92 12.44
C TYR A 153 1.23 11.14 11.60
N LEU A 154 1.12 10.98 10.29
CA LEU A 154 0.86 12.07 9.35
C LEU A 154 -0.50 12.74 9.58
N PHE A 155 -1.56 11.96 9.81
CA PHE A 155 -2.89 12.49 10.08
C PHE A 155 -3.06 13.02 11.51
N SER A 156 -2.28 12.51 12.47
CA SER A 156 -2.33 13.01 13.86
C SER A 156 -1.60 14.34 14.02
N PHE A 157 -0.52 14.56 13.27
CA PHE A 157 0.34 15.74 13.39
C PHE A 157 0.53 16.46 12.03
N PRO A 158 -0.42 17.32 11.62
CA PRO A 158 -0.36 17.99 10.32
C PRO A 158 0.81 18.96 10.15
N PHE A 159 1.44 19.41 11.24
CA PHE A 159 2.62 20.30 11.24
C PHE A 159 3.92 19.59 11.65
N GLY A 160 3.95 18.24 11.62
CA GLY A 160 5.12 17.44 11.98
C GLY A 160 6.21 17.39 10.89
N PHE A 161 7.33 16.74 11.20
CA PHE A 161 8.43 16.50 10.25
C PHE A 161 8.10 15.33 9.29
N ALA A 162 7.12 15.54 8.41
CA ALA A 162 6.59 14.52 7.50
C ALA A 162 7.67 13.87 6.61
N TYR A 163 8.60 14.67 6.08
CA TYR A 163 9.71 14.19 5.24
C TYR A 163 10.69 13.30 6.00
N VAL A 164 11.02 13.67 7.25
CA VAL A 164 11.91 12.86 8.09
C VAL A 164 11.23 11.55 8.46
N ALA A 165 9.94 11.57 8.77
CA ALA A 165 9.15 10.37 9.04
C ALA A 165 9.07 9.45 7.81
N LEU A 166 8.91 10.02 6.61
CA LEU A 166 8.92 9.26 5.35
C LEU A 166 10.29 8.64 5.07
N GLY A 167 11.38 9.38 5.33
CA GLY A 167 12.75 8.86 5.21
C GLY A 167 13.05 7.75 6.22
N ALA A 168 12.60 7.90 7.46
CA ALA A 168 12.74 6.86 8.47
C ALA A 168 11.95 5.60 8.08
N LEU A 169 10.72 5.76 7.59
CA LEU A 169 9.91 4.66 7.08
C LEU A 169 10.60 3.96 5.91
N SER A 170 11.13 4.70 4.93
CA SER A 170 11.76 4.11 3.75
C SER A 170 13.02 3.30 4.12
N ILE A 171 13.83 3.78 5.05
CA ILE A 171 14.99 3.04 5.57
C ILE A 171 14.54 1.78 6.31
N LEU A 172 13.52 1.87 7.18
CA LEU A 172 12.99 0.70 7.89
C LEU A 172 12.41 -0.35 6.94
N LEU A 173 11.70 0.08 5.89
CA LEU A 173 11.17 -0.79 4.86
C LEU A 173 12.28 -1.43 4.02
N LEU A 174 13.33 -0.68 3.68
CA LEU A 174 14.49 -1.21 2.99
C LEU A 174 15.22 -2.24 3.85
N GLN A 175 15.41 -1.95 5.13
CA GLN A 175 15.99 -2.89 6.10
C GLN A 175 15.15 -4.17 6.20
N LEU A 176 13.82 -4.04 6.22
CA LEU A 176 12.90 -5.18 6.22
C LEU A 176 13.06 -6.02 4.95
N MET A 177 13.09 -5.39 3.77
CA MET A 177 13.30 -6.08 2.48
C MET A 177 14.62 -6.84 2.45
N LEU A 178 15.72 -6.20 2.85
CA LEU A 178 17.04 -6.82 2.91
C LEU A 178 17.10 -7.96 3.91
N PHE A 179 16.45 -7.81 5.08
CA PHE A 179 16.33 -8.86 6.08
C PHE A 179 15.63 -10.10 5.52
N PHE A 180 14.47 -9.92 4.87
CA PHE A 180 13.73 -11.04 4.29
C PHE A 180 14.51 -11.71 3.16
N TRP A 181 15.20 -10.92 2.35
CA TRP A 181 16.06 -11.45 1.30
C TRP A 181 17.18 -12.32 1.89
N ASN A 182 17.95 -11.79 2.84
CA ASN A 182 19.11 -12.48 3.40
C ASN A 182 18.75 -13.70 4.25
N CYS A 183 17.66 -13.65 5.02
CA CYS A 183 17.32 -14.69 5.98
C CYS A 183 16.43 -15.79 5.42
N PHE A 184 15.57 -15.50 4.43
CA PHE A 184 14.60 -16.47 3.93
C PHE A 184 14.82 -16.81 2.45
N GLU A 185 14.95 -15.80 1.58
CA GLU A 185 15.00 -16.05 0.13
C GLU A 185 16.34 -16.63 -0.33
N ILE A 186 17.49 -16.13 0.16
CA ILE A 186 18.82 -16.71 -0.20
C ILE A 186 18.95 -18.16 0.30
N PRO A 187 18.60 -18.48 1.57
CA PRO A 187 18.67 -19.87 2.04
C PRO A 187 17.70 -20.81 1.32
N ALA A 188 16.47 -20.38 1.03
CA ALA A 188 15.50 -21.20 0.29
C ALA A 188 15.95 -21.47 -1.16
N LEU A 189 16.61 -20.49 -1.80
CA LEU A 189 17.24 -20.69 -3.10
C LEU A 189 18.39 -21.71 -3.02
N ASN A 190 19.23 -21.63 -1.98
CA ASN A 190 20.36 -22.55 -1.80
C ASN A 190 19.91 -23.98 -1.45
N ARG A 191 18.76 -24.14 -0.78
CA ARG A 191 18.13 -25.44 -0.50
C ARG A 191 17.42 -26.05 -1.72
N GLY A 192 17.23 -25.29 -2.78
CA GLY A 192 16.52 -25.72 -3.99
C GLY A 192 15.00 -25.76 -3.85
N GLU A 193 14.45 -25.23 -2.76
CA GLU A 193 13.00 -25.13 -2.51
C GLU A 193 12.35 -24.16 -3.51
N ILE A 194 13.11 -23.14 -3.93
CA ILE A 194 12.74 -22.21 -5.01
C ILE A 194 13.58 -22.55 -6.23
N SER A 195 12.94 -23.06 -7.29
CA SER A 195 13.61 -23.44 -8.54
C SER A 195 12.82 -22.93 -9.75
N ARG A 196 13.40 -23.00 -10.96
CA ARG A 196 12.67 -22.66 -12.20
C ARG A 196 11.42 -23.52 -12.40
N VAL A 197 11.41 -24.72 -11.82
CA VAL A 197 10.28 -25.67 -11.87
C VAL A 197 9.22 -25.35 -10.81
N CYS A 198 9.65 -24.91 -9.62
CA CYS A 198 8.79 -24.51 -8.51
C CYS A 198 9.06 -23.03 -8.15
N PRO A 199 8.44 -22.08 -8.88
CA PRO A 199 8.76 -20.66 -8.73
C PRO A 199 8.28 -20.05 -7.41
N ARG A 200 7.33 -20.69 -6.72
CA ARG A 200 6.82 -20.31 -5.40
C ARG A 200 6.51 -21.55 -4.58
N GLU A 201 6.86 -21.50 -3.29
CA GLU A 201 6.42 -22.54 -2.36
C GLU A 201 4.90 -22.45 -2.17
N PRO A 202 4.18 -23.59 -2.19
CA PRO A 202 2.76 -23.60 -1.93
C PRO A 202 2.48 -23.24 -0.46
N LEU A 203 1.58 -22.29 -0.24
CA LEU A 203 1.25 -21.77 1.09
C LEU A 203 0.56 -22.83 1.97
N PHE A 204 -0.14 -23.78 1.34
CA PHE A 204 -0.75 -24.94 1.96
C PHE A 204 -0.02 -26.21 1.51
N ILE A 205 0.35 -27.04 2.48
CA ILE A 205 0.72 -28.44 2.23
C ILE A 205 -0.59 -29.12 1.83
N SER A 206 -0.78 -29.38 0.54
CA SER A 206 -1.79 -30.33 0.10
C SER A 206 -1.34 -31.70 0.60
N LEU A 207 -1.93 -32.10 1.73
CA LEU A 207 -1.78 -33.40 2.37
C LEU A 207 -2.59 -34.44 1.60
#